data_AF-A0A955YCG0-F1
#
_entry.id   AF-A0A955YCG0-F1
#
_cell.length_a   1.000
_cell.length_b   1.000
_cell.length_c   1.000
_cell.angle_alpha   90.00
_cell.angle_beta   90.00
_cell.angle_gamma   90.00
#
_symmetry.space_group_name_H-M   'P 1'
#
loop_
_entity.id
_entity.type
_entity.pdbx_description
1 polymer ?
#
loop_
_entity_poly.entity_id
_entity_poly.type
_entity_poly.pdbx_seq_one_letter_code
_entity_poly.pdbx_strand_id
1 'polypeptide(L)'
;MSTEPDRDESGGLGEVEVRELLLHGPPAEGPARSGLGGGGHATMRQVLAQLRLVEQQDSARGLFLRLGPMGGAWGTVADLAEAIARVREAGKPVHCHFDSLDNAGFALAAGSCDRLSMTPAGHLDLVGVAAQVFYAR
;
A
#
# COMPACT_ATOMS: atom_id res chain seq x y z
N MET A 1 -15.87 28.83 1.15
CA MET A 1 -14.63 28.62 0.38
C MET A 1 -13.63 28.05 1.36
N SER A 2 -13.60 26.72 1.49
CA SER A 2 -12.80 26.03 2.51
C SER A 2 -11.37 25.91 2.00
N THR A 3 -10.44 26.58 2.66
CA THR A 3 -9.01 26.47 2.35
C THR A 3 -8.53 25.10 2.81
N GLU A 4 -8.18 24.22 1.87
CA GLU A 4 -7.48 22.98 2.20
C GLU A 4 -6.14 23.33 2.84
N PRO A 5 -5.78 22.73 4.00
CA PRO A 5 -4.53 23.02 4.66
C PRO A 5 -3.34 22.48 3.84
N ASP A 6 -2.24 23.23 3.87
CA ASP A 6 -1.00 22.90 3.14
C ASP A 6 -0.40 21.60 3.69
N ARG A 7 -0.23 20.61 2.82
CA ARG A 7 0.28 19.28 3.18
C ARG A 7 1.77 19.22 2.87
N ASP A 8 2.55 18.65 3.78
CA ASP A 8 3.97 18.38 3.55
C ASP A 8 4.19 17.32 2.45
N GLU A 9 5.46 17.05 2.10
CA GLU A 9 5.83 16.10 1.04
C GLU A 9 5.35 14.65 1.30
N SER A 10 4.94 14.36 2.54
CA SER A 10 4.36 13.09 2.99
C SER A 10 2.83 13.15 3.14
N GLY A 11 2.18 14.23 2.72
CA GLY A 11 0.72 14.37 2.67
C GLY A 11 0.03 14.76 3.99
N GLY A 12 0.77 15.30 4.96
CA GLY A 12 0.28 15.57 6.32
C GLY A 12 0.53 17.01 6.77
N LEU A 13 0.01 17.37 7.95
CA LEU A 13 -0.14 18.77 8.37
C LEU A 13 1.03 19.31 9.22
N GLY A 14 2.07 18.51 9.44
CA GLY A 14 3.20 18.87 10.33
C GLY A 14 2.88 18.71 11.82
N GLU A 15 1.66 18.30 12.17
CA GLU A 15 1.26 17.90 13.52
C GLU A 15 1.47 16.39 13.72
N VAL A 16 1.40 15.94 14.98
CA VAL A 16 1.50 14.52 15.32
C VAL A 16 0.31 13.77 14.71
N GLU A 17 0.57 12.89 13.74
CA GLU A 17 -0.50 12.26 12.95
C GLU A 17 -0.21 10.81 12.56
N VAL A 18 -1.27 10.12 12.13
CA VAL A 18 -1.19 8.83 11.44
C VAL A 18 -1.18 9.10 9.95
N ARG A 19 -0.20 8.54 9.23
CA ARG A 19 -0.05 8.74 7.80
C ARG A 19 -0.86 7.72 7.03
N GLU A 20 -1.71 8.17 6.12
CA GLU A 20 -2.48 7.31 5.22
C GLU A 20 -1.70 7.05 3.93
N LEU A 21 -1.62 5.78 3.53
CA LEU A 21 -1.11 5.37 2.23
C LEU A 21 -2.14 4.49 1.54
N LEU A 22 -2.47 4.84 0.29
CA LEU A 22 -3.42 4.10 -0.52
C LEU A 22 -2.68 3.24 -1.54
N LEU A 23 -2.97 1.94 -1.51
CA LEU A 23 -2.41 0.95 -2.40
C LEU A 23 -3.53 0.02 -2.90
N HIS A 24 -4.34 0.53 -3.83
CA HIS A 24 -5.47 -0.21 -4.42
C HIS A 24 -5.08 -1.33 -5.39
N GLY A 25 -3.80 -1.41 -5.73
CA GLY A 25 -3.23 -2.44 -6.61
C GLY A 25 -1.72 -2.32 -6.65
N PRO A 26 -1.03 -3.16 -7.44
CA PRO A 26 0.42 -3.12 -7.53
C PRO A 26 0.87 -1.74 -8.06
N PRO A 27 1.90 -1.12 -7.45
CA PRO A 27 2.50 0.10 -7.97
C PRO A 27 2.97 -0.07 -9.41
N ALA A 28 2.93 1.01 -10.19
CA ALA A 28 3.42 0.98 -11.57
C ALA A 28 4.96 0.83 -11.60
N GLU A 29 5.46 -0.06 -12.46
CA GLU A 29 6.90 -0.23 -12.73
C GLU A 29 7.44 0.81 -13.74
N GLY A 30 6.57 1.37 -14.59
CA GLY A 30 6.92 2.38 -15.59
C GLY A 30 6.73 3.83 -15.12
N PRO A 31 7.21 4.83 -15.89
CA PRO A 31 6.95 6.23 -15.58
C PRO A 31 5.43 6.47 -15.50
N ALA A 32 4.99 7.22 -14.49
CA ALA A 32 3.59 7.57 -14.31
C ALA A 32 3.06 8.18 -15.61
N ARG A 33 2.28 7.41 -16.37
CA ARG A 33 1.70 7.87 -17.62
C ARG A 33 0.57 8.82 -17.25
N SER A 34 0.89 10.11 -17.17
CA SER A 34 -0.11 11.17 -17.11
C SER A 34 -0.79 11.27 -18.48
N GLY A 35 -1.71 10.35 -18.74
CA GLY A 35 -2.68 10.48 -19.82
C GLY A 35 -3.84 11.37 -19.40
N LEU A 36 -4.67 11.79 -20.36
CA LEU A 36 -5.88 12.63 -20.18
C LEU A 36 -7.02 11.94 -19.39
N GLY A 37 -6.68 11.05 -18.47
CA GLY A 37 -7.60 10.27 -17.63
C GLY A 37 -7.23 10.24 -16.14
N GLY A 38 -6.26 11.04 -15.68
CA GLY A 38 -6.12 11.48 -14.28
C GLY A 38 -5.95 10.45 -13.16
N GLY A 39 -5.96 9.15 -13.45
CA GLY A 39 -5.86 8.06 -12.47
C GLY A 39 -4.63 7.19 -12.70
N GLY A 40 -3.44 7.76 -12.52
CA GLY A 40 -2.21 6.97 -12.54
C GLY A 40 -2.03 6.26 -11.19
N HIS A 41 -1.78 4.95 -11.19
CA HIS A 41 -1.28 4.28 -10.00
C HIS A 41 0.07 4.89 -9.59
N ALA A 42 0.29 5.04 -8.28
CA ALA A 42 1.58 5.45 -7.76
C ALA A 42 2.67 4.49 -8.27
N THR A 43 3.82 5.02 -8.62
CA THR A 43 4.98 4.19 -8.99
C THR A 43 5.58 3.55 -7.75
N MET A 44 6.28 2.42 -7.93
CA MET A 44 6.99 1.76 -6.81
C MET A 44 7.92 2.73 -6.08
N ARG A 45 8.65 3.57 -6.83
CA ARG A 45 9.55 4.58 -6.27
C ARG A 45 8.83 5.57 -5.36
N GLN A 46 7.64 6.04 -5.76
CA GLN A 46 6.85 6.97 -4.96
C GLN A 46 6.35 6.30 -3.68
N VAL A 47 5.86 5.07 -3.77
CA VAL A 47 5.40 4.30 -2.60
C VAL A 47 6.54 4.10 -1.60
N LEU A 48 7.71 3.66 -2.07
CA LEU A 48 8.89 3.48 -1.21
C LEU A 48 9.39 4.80 -0.60
N ALA A 49 9.33 5.90 -1.35
CA ALA A 49 9.69 7.22 -0.82
C ALA A 49 8.73 7.67 0.29
N GLN A 50 7.43 7.47 0.12
CA GLN A 50 6.42 7.77 1.14
C GLN A 50 6.63 6.93 2.40
N LEU A 51 6.84 5.61 2.27
CA LEU A 51 7.14 4.74 3.41
C LEU A 51 8.40 5.19 4.16
N ARG A 52 9.43 5.63 3.44
CA ARG A 52 10.66 6.17 4.04
C ARG A 52 10.44 7.49 4.78
N LEU A 53 9.56 8.36 4.28
CA LEU A 53 9.17 9.58 5.01
C LEU A 53 8.43 9.22 6.30
N VAL A 54 7.50 8.26 6.23
CA VAL A 54 6.78 7.74 7.40
C VAL A 54 7.76 7.14 8.40
N GLU A 55 8.79 6.42 7.96
CA GLU A 55 9.85 5.87 8.82
C GLU A 55 10.62 7.00 9.56
N GLN A 56 11.02 8.05 8.86
CA GLN A 56 11.98 9.05 9.37
C GLN A 56 11.35 10.23 10.12
N GLN A 57 10.09 10.57 9.87
CA GLN A 57 9.46 11.76 10.45
C GLN A 57 8.89 11.48 11.85
N ASP A 58 9.38 12.19 12.87
CA ASP A 58 8.89 12.05 14.26
C ASP A 58 7.41 12.43 14.43
N SER A 59 6.88 13.28 13.54
CA SER A 59 5.46 13.64 13.48
C SER A 59 4.57 12.46 13.07
N ALA A 60 5.09 11.53 12.26
CA ALA A 60 4.38 10.32 11.86
C ALA A 60 4.44 9.27 12.98
N ARG A 61 3.31 9.05 13.66
CA ARG A 61 3.19 8.10 14.77
C ARG A 61 2.74 6.70 14.35
N GLY A 62 2.34 6.53 13.10
CA GLY A 62 1.86 5.25 12.59
C GLY A 62 1.47 5.35 11.12
N LEU A 63 1.23 4.19 10.52
CA LEU A 63 0.81 4.04 9.13
C LEU A 63 -0.57 3.41 9.07
N PHE A 64 -1.49 4.08 8.40
CA PHE A 64 -2.76 3.52 7.98
C PHE A 64 -2.69 3.16 6.49
N LEU A 65 -2.67 1.86 6.19
CA LEU A 65 -2.47 1.35 4.84
C LEU A 65 -3.80 0.82 4.28
N ARG A 66 -4.31 1.48 3.24
CA ARG A 66 -5.49 0.99 2.52
C ARG A 66 -5.05 0.11 1.37
N LEU A 67 -5.37 -1.17 1.47
CA LEU A 67 -4.94 -2.19 0.51
C LEU A 67 -6.08 -2.60 -0.44
N GLY A 68 -5.70 -2.89 -1.67
CA GLY A 68 -6.52 -3.61 -2.65
C GLY A 68 -5.80 -4.85 -3.19
N PRO A 69 -6.42 -5.58 -4.13
CA PRO A 69 -5.85 -6.80 -4.69
C PRO A 69 -4.53 -6.55 -5.44
N MET A 70 -3.55 -7.45 -5.30
CA MET A 70 -2.23 -7.31 -5.94
C MET A 70 -2.14 -7.94 -7.33
N GLY A 71 -3.17 -8.67 -7.78
CA GLY A 71 -3.24 -9.22 -9.12
C GLY A 71 -2.13 -10.24 -9.42
N GLY A 72 -1.65 -10.95 -8.40
CA GLY A 72 -0.53 -11.89 -8.53
C GLY A 72 0.86 -11.25 -8.65
N ALA A 73 1.02 -9.95 -8.33
CA ALA A 73 2.30 -9.24 -8.30
C ALA A 73 3.19 -9.66 -7.10
N TRP A 74 3.52 -10.95 -6.99
CA TRP A 74 4.27 -11.52 -5.88
C TRP A 74 5.67 -10.92 -5.69
N GLY A 75 6.33 -10.50 -6.78
CA GLY A 75 7.63 -9.82 -6.70
C GLY A 75 7.51 -8.48 -5.97
N THR A 76 6.54 -7.66 -6.39
CA THR A 76 6.21 -6.38 -5.75
C THR A 76 5.83 -6.53 -4.28
N VAL A 77 5.11 -7.60 -3.92
CA VAL A 77 4.71 -7.88 -2.53
C VAL A 77 5.92 -8.00 -1.62
N ALA A 78 6.99 -8.67 -2.04
CA ALA A 78 8.18 -8.83 -1.21
C ALA A 78 8.86 -7.48 -0.91
N ASP A 79 9.03 -6.64 -1.94
CA ASP A 79 9.64 -5.31 -1.79
C ASP A 79 8.82 -4.39 -0.87
N LEU A 80 7.49 -4.42 -1.03
CA LEU A 80 6.58 -3.66 -0.17
C LEU A 80 6.62 -4.17 1.28
N ALA A 81 6.65 -5.49 1.47
CA ALA A 81 6.68 -6.09 2.79
C ALA A 81 7.95 -5.69 3.55
N GLU A 82 9.11 -5.68 2.88
CA GLU A 82 10.37 -5.24 3.46
C GLU A 82 10.33 -3.74 3.84
N ALA A 83 9.77 -2.90 2.97
CA ALA A 83 9.66 -1.48 3.24
C ALA A 83 8.71 -1.16 4.41
N ILE A 84 7.59 -1.87 4.52
CA ILE A 84 6.65 -1.72 5.63
C ILE A 84 7.26 -2.28 6.93
N ALA A 85 8.07 -3.34 6.85
CA ALA A 85 8.79 -3.87 8.01
C ALA A 85 9.71 -2.82 8.64
N ARG A 86 10.42 -2.02 7.83
CA ARG A 86 11.25 -0.91 8.35
C ARG A 86 10.44 0.14 9.12
N VAL A 87 9.22 0.46 8.66
CA VAL A 87 8.31 1.36 9.39
C VAL A 87 7.96 0.78 10.77
N ARG A 88 7.69 -0.53 10.83
CA ARG A 88 7.40 -1.23 12.10
C ARG A 88 8.62 -1.30 13.02
N GLU A 89 9.80 -1.58 12.47
CA GLU A 89 11.07 -1.60 13.20
C GLU A 89 11.43 -0.22 13.77
N ALA A 90 11.03 0.86 13.11
CA ALA A 90 11.10 2.22 13.62
C ALA A 90 10.10 2.51 14.77
N GLY A 91 9.35 1.50 15.23
CA GLY A 91 8.39 1.60 16.33
C GLY A 91 7.04 2.20 15.95
N LYS A 92 6.74 2.30 14.64
CA LYS A 92 5.49 2.90 14.14
C LYS A 92 4.49 1.80 13.79
N PRO A 93 3.35 1.69 14.51
CA PRO A 93 2.35 0.67 14.23
C PRO A 93 1.75 0.84 12.83
N VAL A 94 1.51 -0.29 12.18
CA VAL A 94 0.90 -0.39 10.85
C VAL A 94 -0.47 -1.03 10.96
N HIS A 95 -1.51 -0.27 10.63
CA HIS A 95 -2.88 -0.78 10.52
C HIS A 95 -3.29 -0.84 9.06
N CYS A 96 -3.69 -2.02 8.60
CA CYS A 96 -4.15 -2.21 7.24
C CYS A 96 -5.67 -2.38 7.19
N HIS A 97 -6.28 -1.74 6.20
CA HIS A 97 -7.71 -1.80 5.91
C HIS A 97 -7.95 -2.14 4.45
N PHE A 98 -8.94 -2.99 4.17
CA PHE A 98 -9.27 -3.38 2.81
C PHE A 98 -10.76 -3.68 2.62
N ASP A 99 -11.22 -3.47 1.38
CA ASP A 99 -12.54 -3.91 0.93
C ASP A 99 -12.45 -5.30 0.28
N SER A 100 -11.41 -5.53 -0.53
CA SER A 100 -11.13 -6.84 -1.09
C SER A 100 -9.64 -7.11 -1.24
N LEU A 101 -9.24 -8.37 -1.02
CA LEU A 101 -7.86 -8.84 -1.25
C LEU A 101 -7.86 -10.21 -1.92
N ASP A 102 -6.88 -10.41 -2.79
CA ASP A 102 -6.49 -11.70 -3.35
C ASP A 102 -5.39 -12.36 -2.50
N ASN A 103 -4.97 -13.58 -2.84
CA ASN A 103 -3.90 -14.29 -2.14
C ASN A 103 -2.63 -13.45 -1.93
N ALA A 104 -2.23 -12.67 -2.95
CA ALA A 104 -1.03 -11.84 -2.90
C ALA A 104 -1.20 -10.60 -2.00
N GLY A 105 -2.32 -9.88 -2.12
CA GLY A 105 -2.64 -8.76 -1.25
C GLY A 105 -2.80 -9.17 0.21
N PHE A 106 -3.41 -10.33 0.48
CA PHE A 106 -3.50 -10.87 1.83
C PHE A 106 -2.14 -11.30 2.38
N ALA A 107 -1.25 -11.88 1.56
CA ALA A 107 0.10 -12.22 1.99
C ALA A 107 0.88 -10.97 2.44
N LEU A 108 0.76 -9.86 1.70
CA LEU A 108 1.32 -8.56 2.10
C LEU A 108 0.71 -8.09 3.44
N ALA A 109 -0.62 -8.06 3.52
CA ALA A 109 -1.33 -7.58 4.70
C ALA A 109 -0.96 -8.39 5.96
N ALA A 110 -1.01 -9.71 5.88
CA ALA A 110 -0.71 -10.60 6.99
C ALA A 110 0.76 -10.58 7.41
N GLY A 111 1.68 -10.41 6.45
CA GLY A 111 3.12 -10.37 6.74
C GLY A 111 3.61 -9.02 7.27
N SER A 112 2.89 -7.93 7.00
CA SER A 112 3.42 -6.58 7.19
C SER A 112 2.61 -5.69 8.14
N CYS A 113 1.42 -6.09 8.59
CA CYS A 113 0.55 -5.23 9.40
C CYS A 113 0.37 -5.74 10.83
N ASP A 114 0.33 -4.84 11.81
CA ASP A 114 0.06 -5.16 13.22
C ASP A 114 -1.43 -5.40 13.49
N ARG A 115 -2.28 -4.75 12.69
CA ARG A 115 -3.73 -4.88 12.75
C ARG A 115 -4.28 -4.98 11.34
N LEU A 116 -5.28 -5.85 11.15
CA LEU A 116 -6.06 -5.97 9.93
C LEU A 116 -7.52 -5.63 10.23
N SER A 117 -8.12 -4.82 9.35
CA SER A 117 -9.56 -4.58 9.34
C SER A 117 -10.09 -4.75 7.91
N MET A 118 -11.34 -5.19 7.82
CA MET A 118 -12.02 -5.38 6.55
C MET A 118 -13.40 -4.74 6.65
N THR A 119 -13.86 -4.13 5.55
CA THR A 119 -15.26 -3.69 5.45
C THR A 119 -16.19 -4.90 5.61
N PRO A 120 -17.32 -4.81 6.35
CA PRO A 120 -18.20 -5.96 6.57
C PRO A 120 -18.76 -6.61 5.30
N ALA A 121 -18.95 -5.81 4.25
CA ALA A 121 -19.38 -6.27 2.93
C ALA A 121 -18.21 -6.66 2.00
N GLY A 122 -16.99 -6.73 2.54
CA GLY A 122 -15.77 -7.01 1.80
C GLY A 122 -15.60 -8.48 1.41
N HIS A 123 -14.56 -8.76 0.64
CA HIS A 123 -14.25 -10.11 0.16
C HIS A 123 -12.78 -10.46 0.35
N LEU A 124 -12.50 -11.71 0.71
CA LEU A 124 -11.15 -12.20 0.90
C LEU A 124 -10.98 -13.50 0.11
N ASP A 125 -10.28 -13.41 -1.03
CA ASP A 125 -10.15 -14.48 -2.01
C ASP A 125 -8.89 -15.31 -1.77
N LEU A 126 -8.96 -16.22 -0.79
CA LEU A 126 -7.89 -17.16 -0.45
C LEU A 126 -8.09 -18.52 -1.11
N VAL A 127 -8.20 -18.51 -2.44
CA VAL A 127 -8.45 -19.70 -3.25
C VAL A 127 -7.17 -20.52 -3.56
N GLY A 128 -6.01 -20.06 -3.08
CA GLY A 128 -4.70 -20.65 -3.38
C GLY A 128 -4.10 -20.15 -4.70
N VAL A 129 -2.92 -20.69 -5.04
CA VAL A 129 -2.16 -20.30 -6.24
C VAL A 129 -2.26 -21.40 -7.29
N ALA A 130 -2.59 -21.03 -8.53
CA ALA A 130 -2.61 -21.92 -9.67
C ALA A 130 -1.84 -21.30 -10.85
N ALA A 131 -1.13 -22.12 -11.61
CA ALA A 131 -0.46 -21.73 -12.85
C ALA A 131 -0.91 -22.64 -13.98
N GLN A 132 -1.26 -22.05 -15.12
CA GLN A 132 -1.67 -22.78 -16.32
C GLN A 132 -0.66 -22.48 -17.43
N VAL A 133 -0.14 -23.54 -18.05
CA VAL A 133 0.76 -23.45 -19.19
C VAL A 133 0.02 -23.95 -20.42
N PHE A 134 -0.19 -23.07 -21.39
CA PHE A 134 -0.77 -23.46 -22.67
C PHE A 134 0.35 -23.99 -23.59
N TYR A 135 0.14 -25.19 -24.14
CA TYR A 135 1.02 -25.77 -25.14
C TYR A 135 0.38 -25.64 -26.52
N ALA A 136 1.07 -24.96 -27.44
CA ALA A 136 0.73 -24.91 -28.85
C ALA A 136 1.65 -25.87 -29.63
N ARG A 137 1.07 -26.64 -30.56
CA ARG A 137 1.80 -27.50 -31.48
C ARG A 137 2.35 -26.70 -32.66
#